data_AF-A0A7W4HCW0-F1
#
_entry.id   AF-A0A7W4HCW0-F1
#
_cell.length_a   1.000
_cell.length_b   1.000
_cell.length_c   1.000
_cell.angle_alpha   90.00
_cell.angle_beta   90.00
_cell.angle_gamma   90.00
#
_symmetry.space_group_name_H-M   'P 1'
#
loop_
_entity.id
_entity.type
_entity.pdbx_description
1 polymer ?
#
loop_
_entity_poly.entity_id
_entity_poly.type
_entity_poly.pdbx_seq_one_letter_code
_entity_poly.pdbx_strand_id
1 'polypeptide(L)'
;MVVTYGYNASYSTLLGLLPRAVLTSFRGSYEGEPLFRVYYGHSALAFYSYGMPTSRLTAEVALLYNFNPRPSVLRNVVTANRSFSYVMVGKRNDMLDLSVKGDLFIPSLMTNVRVEMQGTQGRYAQYVNGASLDVRSRKAFASLVTRTRVRSVLDVQLG
;
A
#
# COMPACT_ATOMS: atom_id res chain seq x y z
N MET A 1 -13.00 -10.95 16.57
CA MET A 1 -11.69 -10.83 15.88
C MET A 1 -11.71 -11.80 14.72
N VAL A 2 -11.31 -11.34 13.54
CA VAL A 2 -11.22 -12.16 12.32
C VAL A 2 -9.76 -12.18 11.88
N VAL A 3 -9.21 -13.37 11.66
CA VAL A 3 -7.88 -13.55 11.09
C VAL A 3 -8.04 -14.34 9.82
N THR A 4 -7.58 -13.78 8.71
CA THR A 4 -7.66 -14.38 7.39
C THR A 4 -6.26 -14.54 6.83
N TYR A 5 -5.96 -15.73 6.33
CA TYR A 5 -4.75 -15.99 5.57
C TYR A 5 -5.14 -16.36 4.14
N GLY A 6 -4.51 -15.68 3.19
CA GLY A 6 -4.73 -15.86 1.76
C GLY A 6 -3.44 -16.25 1.05
N TYR A 7 -3.60 -17.08 0.03
CA TYR A 7 -2.57 -17.39 -0.93
C TYR A 7 -3.06 -17.02 -2.31
N ASN A 8 -2.30 -16.17 -2.99
CA ASN A 8 -2.63 -15.67 -4.32
C ASN A 8 -1.54 -16.10 -5.30
N ALA A 9 -1.98 -16.59 -6.46
CA ALA A 9 -1.11 -16.82 -7.61
C ALA A 9 -1.36 -15.73 -8.66
N SER A 10 -0.29 -15.23 -9.28
CA SER A 10 -0.35 -14.28 -10.38
C SER A 10 0.55 -14.76 -11.50
N TYR A 11 0.18 -14.51 -12.75
CA TYR A 11 0.92 -14.98 -13.91
C TYR A 11 1.77 -13.87 -14.54
N SER A 12 2.80 -14.25 -15.28
CA SER A 12 3.54 -13.32 -16.14
C SER A 12 2.59 -12.55 -17.06
N THR A 13 2.76 -11.22 -17.08
CA THR A 13 2.02 -10.36 -18.00
C THR A 13 2.58 -10.48 -19.41
N LEU A 14 1.80 -10.10 -20.43
CA LEU A 14 2.26 -10.08 -21.82
C LEU A 14 3.52 -9.23 -22.00
N LEU A 15 3.59 -8.07 -21.33
CA LEU A 15 4.82 -7.27 -21.26
C LEU A 15 5.97 -8.07 -20.65
N GLY A 16 5.74 -8.76 -19.53
CA GLY A 16 6.71 -9.64 -18.88
C GLY A 16 7.30 -10.74 -19.78
N LEU A 17 6.60 -11.16 -20.83
CA LEU A 17 7.00 -12.26 -21.73
C LEU A 17 7.63 -11.79 -23.04
N LEU A 18 7.75 -10.48 -23.26
CA LEU A 18 8.26 -9.95 -24.52
C LEU A 18 9.68 -10.46 -24.80
N PRO A 19 9.91 -11.17 -25.91
CA PRO A 19 11.24 -11.69 -26.26
C PRO A 19 12.19 -10.63 -26.78
N ARG A 20 11.70 -9.41 -27.02
CA ARG A 20 12.46 -8.26 -27.54
C ARG A 20 12.14 -7.02 -26.73
N ALA A 21 13.13 -6.14 -26.61
CA ALA A 21 12.94 -4.86 -25.93
C ALA A 21 11.93 -3.99 -26.69
N VAL A 22 10.92 -3.49 -25.98
CA VAL A 22 9.90 -2.57 -26.50
C VAL A 22 10.19 -1.17 -25.99
N LEU A 23 10.29 -0.20 -26.90
CA LEU A 23 10.44 1.21 -26.54
C LEU A 23 9.16 1.70 -25.85
N THR A 24 9.30 2.16 -24.61
CA THR A 24 8.21 2.77 -23.83
C THR A 24 8.33 4.29 -23.78
N SER A 25 9.51 4.84 -24.06
CA SER A 25 9.75 6.28 -24.18
C SER A 25 11.01 6.56 -25.01
N PHE A 26 11.29 7.84 -25.29
CA PHE A 26 12.50 8.27 -26.03
C PHE A 26 13.82 7.75 -25.44
N ARG A 27 13.86 7.46 -24.14
CA ARG A 27 15.05 6.94 -23.43
C ARG A 27 14.79 5.64 -22.65
N GLY A 28 13.59 5.08 -22.78
CA GLY A 28 13.17 3.92 -22.00
C GLY A 28 12.82 2.77 -22.92
N SER A 29 13.46 1.64 -22.71
CA SER A 29 13.02 0.37 -23.26
C SER A 29 12.67 -0.59 -22.14
N TYR A 30 11.70 -1.43 -22.42
CA TYR A 30 11.22 -2.47 -21.53
C TYR A 30 11.64 -3.81 -22.14
N GLU A 31 12.30 -4.67 -21.37
CA GLU A 31 12.66 -6.02 -21.82
C GLU A 31 11.99 -7.06 -20.92
N GLY A 32 11.18 -7.93 -21.53
CA GLY A 32 10.58 -9.06 -20.84
C GLY A 32 11.59 -10.18 -20.63
N GLU A 33 11.25 -11.13 -19.77
CA GLU A 33 11.94 -12.40 -19.68
C GLU A 33 11.03 -13.42 -20.38
N PRO A 34 11.40 -14.00 -21.55
CA PRO A 34 10.53 -14.87 -22.36
C PRO A 34 10.37 -16.28 -21.74
N LEU A 35 10.08 -16.31 -20.45
CA LEU A 35 9.86 -17.47 -19.61
C LEU A 35 8.57 -17.21 -18.84
N PHE A 36 7.57 -18.04 -19.09
CA PHE A 36 6.34 -17.99 -18.32
C PHE A 36 6.61 -18.35 -16.86
N ARG A 37 6.20 -17.47 -15.94
CA ARG A 37 6.37 -17.66 -14.51
C ARG A 37 5.04 -17.49 -13.79
N VAL A 38 4.88 -18.30 -12.75
CA VAL A 38 3.85 -18.14 -11.76
C VAL A 38 4.48 -17.47 -10.54
N TYR A 39 3.91 -16.35 -10.15
CA TYR A 39 4.25 -15.60 -8.96
C TYR A 39 3.29 -15.97 -7.85
N TYR A 40 3.82 -16.05 -6.64
CA TYR A 40 3.05 -16.42 -5.47
C TYR A 40 3.17 -15.31 -4.44
N GLY A 41 2.04 -15.01 -3.82
CA GLY A 41 1.93 -14.04 -2.75
C GLY A 41 1.14 -14.61 -1.59
N HIS A 42 1.56 -14.25 -0.40
CA HIS A 42 0.87 -14.59 0.84
C HIS A 42 0.35 -13.28 1.44
N SER A 43 -0.90 -13.29 1.87
CA SER A 43 -1.52 -12.18 2.59
C SER A 43 -2.05 -12.68 3.93
N ALA A 44 -1.77 -11.95 4.99
CA ALA A 44 -2.35 -12.19 6.31
C ALA A 44 -3.06 -10.92 6.76
N LEU A 45 -4.34 -11.03 7.09
CA LEU A 45 -5.18 -9.94 7.57
C LEU A 45 -5.65 -10.28 8.98
N ALA A 46 -5.37 -9.42 9.95
CA ALA A 46 -6.00 -9.44 11.26
C ALA A 46 -6.93 -8.23 11.38
N PHE A 47 -8.20 -8.47 11.67
CA PHE A 47 -9.22 -7.45 11.79
C PHE A 47 -9.98 -7.59 13.11
N TYR A 48 -10.17 -6.48 13.80
CA TYR A 48 -10.96 -6.39 15.01
C TYR A 48 -11.87 -5.17 14.94
N SER A 49 -13.16 -5.40 15.09
CA SER A 49 -14.18 -4.36 15.21
C SER A 49 -14.89 -4.50 16.55
N TYR A 50 -15.09 -3.39 17.22
CA TYR A 50 -15.83 -3.26 18.45
C TYR A 50 -16.87 -2.15 18.32
N GLY A 51 -18.08 -2.39 18.79
CA GLY A 51 -19.16 -1.42 18.75
C GLY A 51 -20.03 -1.50 19.99
N MET A 52 -20.28 -0.36 20.63
CA MET A 52 -21.27 -0.20 21.70
C MET A 52 -22.40 0.70 21.22
N PRO A 53 -23.60 0.15 20.94
CA PRO A 53 -24.73 0.94 20.45
C PRO A 53 -25.19 2.03 21.43
N THR A 54 -25.07 1.78 22.74
CA THR A 54 -25.53 2.69 23.81
C THR A 54 -24.70 3.98 23.87
N SER A 55 -23.39 3.90 23.68
CA SER A 55 -22.47 5.05 23.67
C SER A 55 -22.12 5.53 22.26
N ARG A 56 -22.63 4.88 21.21
CA ARG A 56 -22.22 5.08 19.80
C ARG A 56 -20.70 5.09 19.63
N LEU A 57 -20.02 4.27 20.43
CA LEU A 57 -18.58 4.04 20.32
C LEU A 57 -18.36 2.92 19.30
N THR A 58 -17.54 3.18 18.29
CA THR A 58 -17.02 2.17 17.37
C THR A 58 -15.51 2.25 17.31
N ALA A 59 -14.84 1.11 17.33
CA ALA A 59 -13.40 1.01 17.15
C ALA A 59 -13.10 -0.13 16.17
N GLU A 60 -12.25 0.16 15.19
CA GLU A 60 -11.81 -0.80 14.17
C GLU A 60 -10.30 -0.77 14.07
N VAL A 61 -9.69 -1.95 14.03
CA VAL A 61 -8.25 -2.13 13.85
C VAL A 61 -8.06 -3.19 12.77
N ALA A 62 -7.27 -2.86 11.75
CA ALA A 62 -6.91 -3.76 10.67
C ALA A 62 -5.39 -3.78 10.51
N LEU A 63 -4.81 -4.98 10.46
CA LEU A 63 -3.40 -5.21 10.16
C LEU A 63 -3.32 -6.14 8.95
N LEU A 64 -2.68 -5.69 7.88
CA LEU A 64 -2.45 -6.46 6.66
C LEU A 64 -0.94 -6.64 6.47
N TYR A 65 -0.51 -7.88 6.31
CA TYR A 65 0.85 -8.21 5.92
C TYR A 65 0.84 -9.00 4.62
N ASN A 66 1.51 -8.46 3.60
CA ASN A 66 1.70 -9.10 2.31
C ASN A 66 3.17 -9.46 2.12
N PHE A 67 3.41 -10.71 1.73
CA PHE A 67 4.73 -11.24 1.48
C PHE A 67 4.77 -11.93 0.11
N ASN A 68 5.66 -11.46 -0.76
CA ASN A 68 5.84 -12.03 -2.10
C ASN A 68 7.26 -12.64 -2.20
N PRO A 69 7.41 -13.96 -2.01
CA PRO A 69 8.72 -14.63 -2.10
C PRO A 69 9.31 -14.60 -3.52
N ARG A 70 8.46 -14.53 -4.54
CA ARG A 70 8.85 -14.43 -5.95
C ARG A 70 7.97 -13.38 -6.63
N PRO A 71 8.30 -12.09 -6.56
CA PRO A 71 7.53 -11.08 -7.27
C PRO A 71 7.85 -11.07 -8.77
N SER A 72 6.98 -10.40 -9.52
CA SER A 72 7.21 -10.14 -10.94
C SER A 72 8.47 -9.34 -11.16
N VAL A 73 9.36 -9.89 -11.98
CA VAL A 73 10.56 -9.21 -12.42
C VAL A 73 10.23 -8.45 -13.69
N LEU A 74 10.26 -7.12 -13.61
CA LEU A 74 10.22 -6.23 -14.76
C LEU A 74 11.65 -5.71 -14.98
N ARG A 75 12.17 -5.80 -16.21
CA ARG A 75 13.46 -5.19 -16.57
C ARG A 75 13.20 -3.90 -17.33
N ASN A 76 13.38 -2.77 -16.65
CA ASN A 76 13.35 -1.47 -17.30
C ASN A 76 14.78 -1.05 -17.62
N VAL A 77 15.04 -0.73 -18.88
CA VAL A 77 16.31 -0.20 -19.34
C VAL A 77 16.12 1.30 -19.59
N VAL A 78 16.81 2.12 -18.81
CA VAL A 78 16.81 3.58 -18.99
C VAL A 78 18.15 4.01 -19.55
N THR A 79 18.15 4.58 -20.74
CA THR A 79 19.34 5.07 -21.42
C THR A 79 19.52 6.56 -21.12
N ALA A 80 20.44 6.89 -20.21
CA ALA A 80 20.68 8.27 -19.80
C ALA A 80 21.44 9.07 -20.89
N ASN A 81 22.29 8.40 -21.67
CA ASN A 81 23.00 8.92 -22.85
C ASN A 81 23.48 7.74 -23.72
N ARG A 82 23.95 7.98 -24.96
CA ARG A 82 24.32 6.93 -25.97
C ARG A 82 25.23 5.77 -25.48
N SER A 83 25.83 5.87 -24.30
CA SER A 83 26.74 4.90 -23.69
C SER A 83 26.33 4.36 -22.31
N PHE A 84 25.32 4.94 -21.63
CA PHE A 84 24.94 4.55 -20.27
C PHE A 84 23.50 4.03 -20.23
N SER A 85 23.35 2.76 -19.88
CA SER A 85 22.06 2.10 -19.65
C SER A 85 21.96 1.63 -18.18
N TYR A 86 20.79 1.85 -17.59
CA TYR A 86 20.45 1.35 -16.27
C TYR A 86 19.41 0.24 -16.40
N VAL A 87 19.78 -0.98 -16.03
CA VAL A 87 18.86 -2.12 -15.98
C VAL A 87 18.29 -2.21 -14.57
N MET A 88 17.01 -1.89 -14.44
CA MET A 88 16.25 -1.93 -13.19
C MET A 88 15.45 -3.23 -13.11
N VAL A 89 15.65 -4.02 -12.05
CA VAL A 89 15.01 -5.33 -11.85
C VAL A 89 14.39 -5.39 -10.45
N GLY A 90 13.06 -5.41 -10.34
CA GLY A 90 12.36 -5.57 -9.05
C GLY A 90 12.30 -7.04 -8.61
N LYS A 91 12.64 -7.35 -7.35
CA LYS A 91 12.83 -8.75 -6.90
C LYS A 91 12.27 -9.13 -5.53
N ARG A 92 11.73 -8.20 -4.74
CA ARG A 92 10.94 -8.52 -3.53
C ARG A 92 9.94 -7.40 -3.27
N ASN A 93 8.73 -7.71 -2.82
CA ASN A 93 7.76 -6.70 -2.34
C ASN A 93 7.06 -7.24 -1.10
N ASP A 94 7.49 -6.77 0.06
CA ASP A 94 6.88 -7.05 1.35
C ASP A 94 6.16 -5.78 1.80
N MET A 95 4.90 -5.87 2.22
CA MET A 95 4.12 -4.72 2.67
C MET A 95 3.44 -5.01 3.99
N LEU A 96 3.55 -4.08 4.93
CA LEU A 96 2.80 -4.06 6.18
C LEU A 96 1.90 -2.82 6.16
N ASP A 97 0.62 -2.99 6.41
CA ASP A 97 -0.35 -1.90 6.55
C ASP A 97 -1.12 -2.06 7.85
N LEU A 98 -1.21 -0.97 8.62
CA LEU A 98 -1.97 -0.88 9.86
C LEU A 98 -2.97 0.26 9.72
N SER A 99 -4.25 0.00 9.98
CA SER A 99 -5.29 1.00 10.04
C SER A 99 -6.03 0.91 11.37
N VAL A 100 -6.26 2.06 11.99
CA VAL A 100 -7.01 2.21 13.23
C VAL A 100 -8.06 3.28 13.01
N LYS A 101 -9.32 2.96 13.27
CA LYS A 101 -10.44 3.90 13.17
C LYS A 101 -11.24 3.86 14.46
N GLY A 102 -11.69 5.02 14.92
CA GLY A 102 -12.50 5.18 16.10
C GLY A 102 -13.56 6.24 15.86
N ASP A 103 -14.77 6.00 16.34
CA ASP A 103 -15.85 6.99 16.38
C ASP A 103 -16.43 6.94 17.78
N LEU A 104 -16.57 8.10 18.43
CA LEU A 104 -17.12 8.22 19.77
C LEU A 104 -18.03 9.43 19.81
N PHE A 105 -19.28 9.18 20.21
CA PHE A 105 -20.20 10.24 20.58
C PHE A 105 -20.06 10.55 22.08
N ILE A 106 -19.89 11.83 22.40
CA ILE A 106 -19.83 12.34 23.78
C ILE A 106 -21.16 13.07 24.07
N PRO A 107 -22.11 12.45 24.80
CA PRO A 107 -23.43 13.03 25.02
C PRO A 107 -23.40 14.36 25.78
N SER A 108 -22.49 14.50 26.75
CA SER A 108 -22.35 15.72 27.58
C SER A 108 -21.97 16.96 26.77
N LEU A 109 -21.28 16.77 25.64
CA LEU A 109 -20.82 17.86 24.77
C LEU A 109 -21.61 17.92 23.45
N MET A 110 -22.52 16.96 23.20
CA MET A 110 -23.19 16.78 21.90
C MET A 110 -22.19 16.74 20.73
N THR A 111 -21.01 16.17 20.98
CA THR A 111 -19.89 16.14 20.03
C THR A 111 -19.65 14.71 19.56
N ASN A 112 -19.47 14.54 18.25
CA ASN A 112 -18.93 13.32 17.67
C ASN A 112 -17.45 13.48 17.39
N VAL A 113 -16.64 12.52 17.80
CA VAL A 113 -15.18 12.51 17.62
C VAL A 113 -14.81 11.29 16.79
N ARG A 114 -14.27 11.53 15.60
CA ARG A 114 -13.74 10.48 14.73
C ARG A 114 -12.22 10.59 14.67
N VAL A 115 -11.54 9.47 14.89
CA VAL A 115 -10.09 9.32 14.75
C VAL A 115 -9.83 8.29 13.67
N GLU A 116 -8.92 8.59 12.76
CA GLU A 116 -8.45 7.63 11.76
C GLU A 116 -6.93 7.75 11.64
N MET A 117 -6.24 6.63 11.78
CA MET A 117 -4.81 6.51 11.62
C MET A 117 -4.52 5.37 10.65
N GLN A 118 -3.56 5.57 9.76
CA GLN A 118 -3.07 4.54 8.85
C GLN A 118 -1.55 4.64 8.74
N GLY A 119 -0.88 3.50 8.75
CA GLY A 119 0.55 3.39 8.54
C GLY A 119 0.87 2.25 7.59
N THR A 120 1.51 2.56 6.47
CA THR A 120 1.95 1.58 5.48
C THR A 120 3.47 1.61 5.37
N GLN A 121 4.07 0.43 5.44
CA GLN A 121 5.49 0.21 5.17
C GLN A 121 5.65 -0.83 4.07
N GLY A 122 6.18 -0.40 2.93
CA GLY A 122 6.60 -1.27 1.85
C GLY A 122 8.13 -1.44 1.85
N ARG A 123 8.60 -2.65 1.57
CA ARG A 123 10.00 -2.97 1.32
C ARG A 123 10.12 -3.62 -0.04
N TYR A 124 10.92 -3.03 -0.91
CA TYR A 124 11.20 -3.55 -2.23
C TYR A 124 12.69 -3.58 -2.53
N ALA A 125 13.16 -4.73 -3.02
CA ALA A 125 14.51 -4.87 -3.52
C ALA A 125 14.53 -4.59 -5.01
N GLN A 126 15.29 -3.58 -5.41
CA GLN A 126 15.52 -3.22 -6.81
C GLN A 126 17.00 -3.43 -7.13
N TYR A 127 17.29 -4.17 -8.19
CA TYR A 127 18.66 -4.31 -8.68
C TYR A 127 18.88 -3.32 -9.81
N VAL A 128 19.95 -2.54 -9.72
CA VAL A 128 20.39 -1.61 -10.77
C VAL A 128 21.79 -2.03 -11.19
N ASN A 129 21.94 -2.48 -12.45
CA ASN A 129 23.22 -2.93 -13.00
C ASN A 129 23.96 -3.96 -12.12
N GLY A 130 23.19 -4.86 -11.46
CA GLY A 130 23.71 -5.90 -10.57
C GLY A 130 23.87 -5.49 -9.10
N ALA A 131 23.84 -4.19 -8.78
CA ALA A 131 23.85 -3.70 -7.40
C ALA A 131 22.44 -3.75 -6.80
N SER A 132 22.30 -4.31 -5.60
CA SER A 132 21.03 -4.38 -4.88
C SER A 132 20.76 -3.08 -4.12
N LEU A 133 19.63 -2.44 -4.38
CA LEU A 133 19.08 -1.32 -3.63
C LEU A 133 17.87 -1.81 -2.82
N ASP A 134 17.99 -1.82 -1.50
CA ASP A 134 16.86 -2.03 -0.59
C ASP A 134 16.12 -0.71 -0.45
N VAL A 135 14.95 -0.61 -1.08
CA VAL A 135 14.14 0.59 -1.05
C VAL A 135 12.98 0.38 -0.09
N ARG A 136 12.83 1.30 0.85
CA ARG A 136 11.77 1.29 1.85
C ARG A 136 10.85 2.48 1.60
N SER A 137 9.57 2.21 1.42
CA SER A 137 8.55 3.25 1.40
C SER A 137 7.80 3.22 2.71
N ARG A 138 7.66 4.37 3.36
CA ARG A 138 6.89 4.53 4.60
C ARG A 138 5.92 5.67 4.41
N LYS A 139 4.65 5.43 4.73
CA LYS A 139 3.60 6.44 4.72
C LYS A 139 2.83 6.30 6.02
N ALA A 140 2.55 7.43 6.65
CA ALA A 140 1.71 7.50 7.83
C ALA A 140 0.71 8.64 7.64
N PHE A 141 -0.52 8.41 8.08
CA PHE A 141 -1.62 9.34 8.03
C PHE A 141 -2.34 9.29 9.37
N ALA A 142 -2.73 10.46 9.87
CA ALA A 142 -3.57 10.58 11.06
C ALA A 142 -4.54 11.73 10.82
N SER A 143 -5.80 11.53 11.19
CA SER A 143 -6.83 12.56 11.15
C SER A 143 -7.72 12.47 12.39
N LEU A 144 -8.15 13.63 12.85
CA LEU A 144 -9.09 13.82 13.93
C LEU A 144 -10.18 14.76 13.42
N VAL A 145 -11.42 14.31 13.46
CA VAL A 145 -12.59 15.09 13.05
C VAL A 145 -13.54 15.19 14.23
N THR A 146 -13.86 16.41 14.63
CA THR A 146 -14.83 16.69 15.68
C THR A 146 -16.04 17.40 15.07
N ARG A 147 -17.25 16.94 15.42
CA ARG A 147 -18.50 17.57 15.00
C ARG A 147 -19.39 17.79 16.21
N THR A 148 -19.48 19.03 16.67
CA THR A 148 -20.36 19.43 17.77
C THR A 148 -21.68 19.92 17.20
N ARG A 149 -22.81 19.37 17.68
CA ARG A 149 -24.13 19.92 17.38
C ARG A 149 -24.49 20.97 18.42
N VAL A 150 -24.36 22.24 18.04
CA VAL A 150 -24.87 23.34 18.86
C VAL A 150 -26.32 23.59 18.44
N ARG A 151 -27.27 23.50 19.37
CA ARG A 151 -28.70 23.77 19.11
C ARG A 151 -29.00 25.28 19.04
N SER A 152 -27.99 26.10 18.81
CA SER A 152 -28.04 27.56 18.81
C SER A 152 -27.16 28.05 17.67
N VAL A 153 -27.76 28.93 16.86
CA VAL A 153 -27.16 29.71 15.78
C VAL A 153 -25.83 30.30 16.25
N LEU A 154 -24.72 29.85 15.69
CA LEU A 154 -23.47 30.60 15.58
C LEU A 154 -22.53 29.84 14.64
N ASP A 155 -22.54 30.25 13.38
CA ASP A 155 -21.50 29.92 12.40
C ASP A 155 -20.18 30.47 12.91
N VAL A 156 -19.23 29.59 13.21
CA VAL A 156 -17.83 29.98 13.34
C VAL A 156 -17.03 29.09 12.41
N GLN A 157 -16.75 29.62 11.23
CA GLN A 157 -15.80 29.08 10.26
C GLN A 157 -14.44 29.71 10.58
N LEU A 158 -13.46 28.91 11.02
CA LEU A 158 -12.07 29.34 11.13
C LEU A 158 -11.31 28.79 9.92
N GLY A 159 -10.79 29.71 9.10
CA GLY A 159 -9.94 29.47 7.94
C GLY A 159 -8.46 29.42 8.27
#